data_AF-A0A2I1EFT7-F1
#
_entry.id   AF-A0A2I1EFT7-F1
#
_cell.length_a   1.000
_cell.length_b   1.000
_cell.length_c   1.000
_cell.angle_alpha   90.00
_cell.angle_beta   90.00
_cell.angle_gamma   90.00
#
_symmetry.space_group_name_H-M   'P 1'
#
loop_
_entity.id
_entity.type
_entity.pdbx_description
1 polymer ?
#
loop_
_entity_poly.entity_id
_entity_poly.type
_entity_poly.pdbx_seq_one_letter_code
_entity_poly.pdbx_strand_id
1 'polypeptide(L)' 'MTTGWLNCENGDPSVTFHSRDIQANPYYLHAKVMGSKRETKNRGPFNSDTCFKFTGTVATWHFNQQDMSYCQNP' A
#
# COMPACT_ATOMS: atom_id res chain seq x y z
N MET A 1 -0.84 -6.19 18.04
CA MET A 1 -0.33 -5.94 16.68
C MET A 1 -0.34 -4.44 16.47
N THR A 2 0.82 -3.82 16.26
CA THR A 2 0.92 -2.38 16.01
C THR A 2 0.47 -2.10 14.58
N THR A 3 -0.75 -1.60 14.41
CA THR A 3 -1.25 -1.16 13.10
C THR A 3 -0.52 0.12 12.70
N GLY A 4 0.28 0.06 11.65
CA GLY A 4 0.91 1.24 11.04
C GLY A 4 0.00 1.86 9.99
N TRP A 5 -0.12 3.19 9.99
CA TRP A 5 -0.87 3.95 8.98
C TRP A 5 0.05 4.91 8.24
N LEU A 6 -0.10 4.96 6.92
CA LEU A 6 0.40 6.06 6.10
C LEU A 6 -0.82 6.87 5.69
N ASN A 7 -0.98 8.06 6.30
CA ASN A 7 -2.08 8.96 5.96
C ASN A 7 -1.56 10.04 5.02
N CYS A 8 -2.04 10.02 3.77
CA CYS A 8 -1.69 11.01 2.75
C CYS A 8 -2.80 12.06 2.53
N GLU A 9 -3.73 12.25 3.48
CA GLU A 9 -4.86 13.19 3.39
C GLU A 9 -4.42 14.64 3.13
N ASN A 10 -3.32 15.08 3.73
CA ASN A 10 -2.78 16.43 3.58
C ASN A 10 -1.73 16.55 2.46
N GLY A 11 -1.71 15.57 1.55
CA GLY A 11 -0.67 15.42 0.55
C GLY A 11 0.41 14.43 0.99
N ASP A 12 0.95 13.74 0.00
CA ASP A 12 2.05 12.81 0.18
C ASP A 12 3.38 13.52 -0.12
N PRO A 13 4.29 13.66 0.84
CA PRO A 13 5.59 14.28 0.58
C PRO A 13 6.48 13.42 -0.35
N SER A 14 6.20 12.12 -0.49
CA SER A 14 6.93 11.17 -1.33
C SER A 14 5.97 10.45 -2.29
N VAL A 15 5.47 11.19 -3.28
CA VAL A 15 4.42 10.73 -4.21
C VAL A 15 4.78 9.48 -5.02
N THR A 16 6.07 9.11 -5.08
CA THR A 16 6.58 8.06 -5.95
C THR A 16 6.79 6.72 -5.25
N PHE A 17 7.26 6.69 -4.00
CA PHE A 17 7.60 5.43 -3.34
C PHE A 17 7.50 5.50 -1.81
N HIS A 18 7.02 4.41 -1.22
CA HIS A 18 6.93 4.21 0.24
C HIS A 18 7.48 2.85 0.65
N SER A 19 8.45 2.86 1.55
CA SER A 19 8.93 1.68 2.26
C SER A 19 8.59 1.79 3.74
N ARG A 20 8.21 0.69 4.37
CA ARG A 20 7.97 0.64 5.81
C ARG A 20 8.38 -0.71 6.36
N ASP A 21 9.16 -0.68 7.43
CA ASP A 21 9.50 -1.88 8.20
C ASP A 21 8.29 -2.31 9.04
N ILE A 22 7.79 -3.53 8.77
CA ILE A 22 6.66 -4.11 9.48
C ILE A 22 7.17 -5.17 10.46
N GLN A 23 6.95 -4.95 11.76
CA GLN A 23 7.35 -5.90 12.81
C GLN A 23 6.34 -7.04 13.01
N ALA A 24 5.13 -6.94 12.44
CA ALA A 24 4.11 -7.97 12.54
C ALA A 24 4.37 -9.13 11.57
N ASN A 25 4.25 -10.36 12.04
CA ASN A 25 4.37 -11.58 11.24
C ASN A 25 3.30 -12.61 11.69
N PRO A 26 2.22 -12.85 10.91
CA PRO A 26 1.94 -12.24 9.61
C PRO A 26 1.43 -10.80 9.71
N TYR A 27 1.48 -10.06 8.61
CA TYR A 27 0.86 -8.76 8.46
C TYR A 27 -0.20 -8.74 7.34
N TYR A 28 -1.06 -7.72 7.39
CA TYR A 28 -2.07 -7.42 6.39
C TYR A 28 -1.91 -5.99 5.91
N LEU A 29 -2.18 -5.74 4.62
CA LEU A 29 -2.19 -4.41 4.04
C LEU A 29 -3.64 -3.99 3.76
N HIS A 30 -3.97 -2.78 4.21
CA HIS A 30 -5.27 -2.16 4.01
C HIS A 30 -5.08 -0.86 3.22
N ALA A 31 -5.43 -0.88 1.94
CA ALA A 31 -5.28 0.27 1.05
C ALA A 31 -6.65 0.95 0.80
N LYS A 32 -6.70 2.28 0.88
CA LYS A 32 -7.90 3.07 0.61
C LYS A 32 -7.50 4.39 -0.06
N VAL A 33 -8.25 4.78 -1.10
CA VAL A 33 -8.18 6.15 -1.63
C VAL A 33 -9.21 7.01 -0.91
N MET A 34 -8.81 8.15 -0.39
CA MET A 34 -9.73 9.10 0.21
C MET A 34 -10.65 9.72 -0.85
N GLY A 35 -11.95 9.84 -0.54
CA GLY A 35 -12.97 10.29 -1.49
C GLY A 35 -13.39 9.25 -2.55
N SER A 36 -12.74 8.09 -2.62
CA SER A 36 -13.17 6.98 -3.48
C SER A 36 -14.43 6.32 -2.93
N LYS A 37 -15.40 6.05 -3.82
CA LYS A 37 -16.55 5.19 -3.51
C LYS A 37 -16.21 3.69 -3.54
N ARG A 38 -15.03 3.32 -4.07
CA ARG A 38 -14.55 1.93 -4.02
C ARG A 38 -14.14 1.56 -2.61
N GLU A 39 -14.43 0.31 -2.25
CA GLU A 39 -14.07 -0.29 -0.97
C GLU A 39 -12.56 -0.38 -0.75
N THR A 40 -12.17 -0.42 0.53
CA THR A 40 -10.79 -0.69 0.97
C THR A 40 -10.33 -2.03 0.40
N LYS A 41 -9.15 -2.05 -0.22
CA LYS A 41 -8.53 -3.28 -0.70
C LYS A 41 -7.65 -3.87 0.39
N ASN A 42 -8.04 -5.06 0.85
CA ASN A 42 -7.28 -5.83 1.84
C ASN A 42 -6.40 -6.87 1.12
N ARG A 43 -5.16 -7.03 1.58
CA ARG A 43 -4.18 -8.00 1.07
C ARG A 43 -3.46 -8.69 2.23
N GLY A 44 -3.10 -9.95 2.03
CA GLY A 44 -2.43 -10.79 3.03
C GLY A 44 -3.25 -12.02 3.39
N PRO A 45 -2.81 -12.79 4.41
CA PRO A 45 -1.64 -12.55 5.25
C PRO A 45 -0.31 -12.64 4.48
N PHE A 46 0.70 -11.89 4.94
CA PHE A 46 2.07 -11.95 4.42
C PHE A 46 3.06 -12.18 5.55
N ASN A 47 4.11 -12.95 5.25
CA ASN A 47 5.17 -13.32 6.20
C ASN A 47 6.56 -12.88 5.71
N SER A 48 6.62 -12.18 4.58
CA SER A 48 7.83 -11.69 3.92
C SER A 48 7.59 -10.28 3.37
N ASP A 49 8.67 -9.65 2.88
CA ASP A 49 8.56 -8.38 2.15
C ASP A 49 7.64 -8.52 0.94
N THR A 50 6.86 -7.49 0.68
CA THR A 50 5.97 -7.42 -0.47
C THR A 50 6.07 -6.07 -1.16
N CYS A 51 5.92 -6.10 -2.48
CA CYS A 51 5.91 -4.91 -3.32
C CYS A 51 4.53 -4.71 -3.91
N PHE A 52 4.01 -3.48 -3.87
CA PHE A 52 2.71 -3.15 -4.42
C PHE A 52 2.77 -1.90 -5.28
N LYS A 53 2.09 -1.95 -6.43
CA LYS A 53 1.87 -0.80 -7.30
C LYS A 53 0.48 -0.23 -7.07
N PHE A 54 0.45 1.05 -6.69
CA PHE A 54 -0.77 1.83 -6.54
C PHE A 54 -0.96 2.72 -7.77
N THR A 55 -2.08 2.59 -8.48
CA THR A 55 -2.34 3.37 -9.71
C THR A 55 -3.81 3.71 -9.88
N GLY A 56 -4.09 4.70 -10.73
CA GLY A 56 -5.43 5.07 -11.17
C GLY A 56 -5.93 6.36 -10.54
N THR A 57 -7.25 6.51 -10.48
CA THR A 57 -7.93 7.71 -9.96
C THR A 57 -8.79 7.38 -8.74
N VAL A 58 -9.33 8.40 -8.07
CA VAL A 58 -10.32 8.23 -6.99
C VAL A 58 -11.52 7.36 -7.40
N ALA A 59 -11.90 7.34 -8.69
CA ALA A 59 -13.01 6.52 -9.18
C ALA A 59 -12.56 5.11 -9.61
N THR A 60 -11.33 4.97 -10.11
CA THR A 60 -10.82 3.77 -10.79
C THR A 60 -9.39 3.44 -10.40
N TRP A 61 -9.16 3.07 -9.13
CA TRP A 61 -7.84 2.71 -8.63
C TRP A 61 -7.60 1.20 -8.48
N HIS A 62 -6.31 0.85 -8.54
CA HIS A 62 -5.77 -0.50 -8.49
C HIS A 62 -4.69 -0.59 -7.40
N PHE A 63 -4.62 -1.76 -6.76
CA PHE A 63 -3.64 -2.10 -5.73
C PHE A 63 -3.20 -3.54 -5.96
N ASN A 64 -2.12 -3.65 -6.73
CA ASN A 64 -1.68 -4.90 -7.32
C ASN A 64 -0.29 -5.23 -6.78
N GLN A 65 -0.12 -6.46 -6.33
CA GLN A 65 1.19 -6.96 -5.93
C GLN A 65 2.09 -7.03 -7.16
N GLN A 66 3.35 -6.64 -6.99
CA GLN A 66 4.40 -6.74 -8.00
C GLN A 66 5.52 -7.64 -7.51
N ASP A 67 6.42 -7.98 -8.43
CA ASP A 67 7.70 -8.57 -8.06
C ASP A 67 8.54 -7.59 -7.23
N MET A 68 9.38 -8.11 -6.34
CA MET A 68 10.24 -7.28 -5.49
C MET A 68 11.21 -6.41 -6.30
N SER A 69 11.64 -6.86 -7.49
CA SER A 69 12.48 -6.07 -8.39
C SER A 69 11.86 -4.72 -8.80
N TYR A 70 10.52 -4.63 -8.82
CA TYR A 70 9.82 -3.38 -9.11
C TYR A 70 10.06 -2.31 -8.02
N CYS A 71 10.13 -2.74 -6.76
CA CYS A 71 10.37 -1.84 -5.63
C CYS A 71 11.86 -1.58 -5.37
N GLN A 72 12.75 -2.41 -5.92
CA GLN A 72 14.20 -2.27 -5.77
C GLN A 72 14.84 -1.41 -6.87
N ASN A 73 14.17 -1.23 -8.01
CA ASN A 73 14.54 -0.30 -9.08
C ASN A 73 13.38 0.67 -9.39
N PRO A 74 12.99 1.52 -8.43
CA PRO A 74 11.83 2.41 -8.56
C PRO A 74 11.99 3.50 -9.63
#